data_AF-A0A7G9FYH0-F1
#
_entry.id   AF-A0A7G9FYH0-F1
#
_cell.length_a   1.000
_cell.length_b   1.000
_cell.length_c   1.000
_cell.angle_alpha   90.00
_cell.angle_beta   90.00
_cell.angle_gamma   90.00
#
_symmetry.space_group_name_H-M   'P 1'
#
loop_
_entity.id
_entity.type
_entity.pdbx_description
1 polymer ?
#
loop_
_entity_poly.entity_id
_entity_poly.type
_entity_poly.pdbx_seq_one_letter_code
_entity_poly.pdbx_strand_id
1 'polypeptide(L)' 'MCNSIFNYDDGNFIYPTSDNMGVDSEGNLHMRMGDNMSMNLETGELHITSGWNDNADEDDF' A
#
# COMPACT_ATOMS: atom_id res chain seq x y z
N MET A 1 11.59 1.40 9.46
CA MET A 1 10.61 2.36 8.88
C MET A 1 9.67 1.52 8.03
N CYS A 2 8.35 1.66 8.11
CA CYS A 2 7.48 0.91 7.19
C CYS A 2 7.79 1.32 5.75
N ASN A 3 8.03 0.34 4.89
CA ASN A 3 8.33 0.57 3.48
C ASN A 3 7.08 1.13 2.77
N SER A 4 7.25 2.24 2.05
CA SER A 4 6.16 2.85 1.27
C SER A 4 5.85 2.00 0.04
N ILE A 5 4.57 1.85 -0.27
CA ILE A 5 4.08 1.05 -1.39
C ILE A 5 3.78 1.97 -2.56
N PHE A 6 4.38 1.74 -3.71
CA PHE A 6 4.11 2.52 -4.92
C PHE A 6 2.84 2.00 -5.62
N ASN A 7 1.94 2.90 -6.01
CA ASN A 7 0.74 2.61 -6.77
C ASN A 7 1.00 2.90 -8.26
N TYR A 8 0.95 1.87 -9.09
CA TYR A 8 1.27 1.98 -10.52
C TYR A 8 0.15 2.62 -11.33
N ASP A 9 -1.09 2.60 -10.84
CA ASP A 9 -2.23 3.15 -11.57
C ASP A 9 -2.30 4.67 -11.40
N ASP A 10 -2.10 5.17 -10.18
CA ASP A 10 -2.17 6.63 -9.89
C ASP A 10 -0.80 7.31 -9.87
N GLY A 11 0.29 6.54 -9.81
CA GLY A 11 1.65 7.07 -9.68
C GLY A 11 1.94 7.72 -8.33
N ASN A 12 1.23 7.32 -7.27
CA ASN A 12 1.39 7.83 -5.90
C ASN A 12 1.93 6.76 -4.94
N PHE A 13 2.04 7.09 -3.66
CA PHE A 13 2.48 6.16 -2.62
C PHE A 13 1.39 5.92 -1.59
N ILE A 14 1.23 4.66 -1.22
CA ILE A 14 0.45 4.18 -0.09
C ILE A 14 1.40 3.95 1.08
N TYR A 15 1.09 4.56 2.21
CA TYR A 15 1.79 4.39 3.47
C TYR A 15 1.03 3.36 4.31
N PRO A 16 1.56 2.15 4.50
CA PRO A 16 0.89 1.13 5.29
C PRO A 16 0.79 1.59 6.75
N THR A 17 -0.42 1.54 7.29
CA THR A 17 -0.76 1.88 8.68
C THR A 17 -0.98 0.63 9.54
N SER A 18 -1.21 -0.51 8.88
CA SER A 18 -1.26 -1.86 9.46
C SER A 18 -0.90 -2.88 8.37
N ASP A 19 -0.79 -4.16 8.73
CA ASP A 19 -0.41 -5.26 7.81
C ASP A 19 -1.27 -5.30 6.53
N ASN A 20 -2.55 -4.93 6.64
CA ASN A 20 -3.52 -5.03 5.54
C ASN A 20 -4.18 -3.69 5.18
N MET A 21 -3.73 -2.57 5.74
CA MET A 21 -4.30 -1.25 5.42
C MET A 21 -3.22 -0.20 5.25
N GLY A 22 -3.48 0.77 4.39
CA GLY A 22 -2.62 1.92 4.19
C GLY A 22 -3.43 3.16 3.82
N VAL A 23 -2.75 4.31 3.85
CA VAL A 23 -3.30 5.59 3.43
C VAL A 23 -2.41 6.14 2.32
N ASP A 24 -3.00 6.60 1.22
CA ASP A 24 -2.21 7.23 0.16
C ASP A 24 -1.87 8.70 0.48
N SER A 25 -1.06 9.32 -0.36
CA SER A 25 -0.69 10.73 -0.21
C SER A 25 -1.86 11.71 -0.35
N GLU A 26 -2.98 11.28 -0.91
CA GLU A 26 -4.20 12.09 -1.06
C GLU A 26 -5.17 11.92 0.12
N GLY A 27 -4.90 10.94 0.99
CA GLY A 27 -5.68 10.65 2.19
C GLY A 27 -6.72 9.55 2.01
N ASN A 28 -6.77 8.88 0.85
CA ASN A 28 -7.69 7.77 0.64
C ASN A 28 -7.19 6.53 1.40
N LEU A 29 -8.13 5.76 1.93
CA LEU A 29 -7.84 4.51 2.61
C LEU A 29 -7.78 3.36 1.61
N HIS A 30 -6.72 2.56 1.71
CA HIS A 30 -6.48 1.38 0.91
C HIS A 30 -6.44 0.14 1.78
N MET A 31 -6.99 -0.97 1.28
CA MET A 31 -6.90 -2.29 1.89
C MET A 31 -6.08 -3.22 0.99
N ARG A 32 -5.13 -3.96 1.58
CA ARG A 32 -4.38 -4.99 0.86
C ARG A 32 -5.31 -6.11 0.41
N MET A 33 -5.30 -6.40 -0.88
CA MET A 33 -6.02 -7.53 -1.50
C MET A 33 -5.08 -8.66 -1.93
N GLY A 34 -3.78 -8.40 -1.93
CA GLY A 34 -2.71 -9.36 -2.19
C GLY A 34 -1.35 -8.66 -2.11
N ASP A 35 -0.28 -9.36 -2.46
CA ASP A 35 1.08 -8.81 -2.33
C ASP A 35 1.30 -7.57 -3.21
N ASN A 36 0.66 -7.49 -4.37
CA ASN A 36 0.83 -6.40 -5.33
C ASN A 36 -0.50 -5.72 -5.68
N MET A 37 -1.49 -5.82 -4.81
CA MET A 37 -2.84 -5.31 -5.09
C MET A 37 -3.47 -4.72 -3.85
N SER A 38 -4.06 -3.54 -4.01
CA SER A 38 -4.88 -2.90 -2.98
C SER A 38 -6.25 -2.50 -3.53
N MET A 39 -7.21 -2.25 -2.65
CA MET A 39 -8.51 -1.69 -2.96
C MET A 39 -8.68 -0.34 -2.29
N ASN A 40 -9.07 0.69 -3.04
CA ASN A 40 -9.50 1.96 -2.48
C ASN A 40 -10.87 1.77 -1.81
N LEU A 41 -10.99 2.12 -0.53
CA LEU A 41 -12.22 1.93 0.25
C LEU A 41 -13.27 3.02 0.02
N GLU A 42 -12.91 4.14 -0.60
CA GLU A 42 -13.83 5.21 -0.96
C GLU A 42 -14.50 4.95 -2.32
N THR A 43 -13.71 4.48 -3.30
CA THR A 43 -14.20 4.22 -4.68
C THR A 43 -14.53 2.75 -4.94
N GLY A 44 -13.94 1.82 -4.19
CA GLY A 44 -14.02 0.37 -4.43
C GLY A 44 -13.13 -0.12 -5.57
N GLU A 45 -12.28 0.73 -6.13
CA GLU A 45 -11.39 0.38 -7.24
C GLU A 45 -10.19 -0.45 -6.77
N LEU A 46 -9.71 -1.34 -7.64
CA LEU A 46 -8.51 -2.15 -7.40
C LEU A 46 -7.31 -1.48 -8.06
N HIS A 47 -6.22 -1.39 -7.32
CA HIS A 47 -4.98 -0.74 -7.75
C HIS A 47 -3.84 -1.75 -7.73
N ILE A 48 -3.02 -1.72 -8.78
CA ILE A 48 -1.79 -2.50 -8.85
C ILE A 48 -0.70 -1.73 -8.12
N THR A 49 -0.03 -2.39 -7.18
CA THR A 49 0.94 -1.76 -6.29
C THR A 49 2.26 -2.53 -6.27
N SER A 50 3.32 -1.88 -5.78
CA SER A 50 4.53 -2.60 -5.37
C SER A 50 4.21 -3.56 -4.23
N GLY A 51 5.14 -4.45 -3.92
CA GLY A 51 4.98 -5.41 -2.84
C GLY A 51 4.57 -4.75 -1.52
N TRP A 52 3.46 -5.19 -0.93
CA TRP A 52 3.14 -4.97 0.48
C TRP A 52 4.08 -5.86 1.28
N ASN A 53 5.22 -5.31 1.73
CA ASN A 53 6.22 -6.07 2.46
C ASN A 53 5.81 -6.18 3.94
N ASP A 54 5.52 -7.41 4.38
CA ASP A 54 5.17 -7.73 5.77
C ASP A 54 6.38 -7.63 6.72
N ASN A 55 7.60 -7.70 6.18
CA ASN A 55 8.84 -7.64 6.95
C ASN A 55 9.48 -6.25 6.78
N ALA A 56 8.93 -5.26 7.49
CA ALA A 56 9.56 -3.94 7.63
C ALA A 56 10.90 -3.95 8.44
N ASP A 57 11.32 -5.14 8.90
CA ASP A 57 12.54 -5.39 9.68
C ASP A 57 13.64 -6.13 8.89
N GLU A 58 13.46 -6.39 7.59
CA GLU A 58 14.48 -7.04 6.73
C GLU A 58 15.43 -6.03 6.02
N ASP A 59 15.48 -4.79 6.50
CA ASP A 59 16.52 -3.81 6.15
C ASP A 59 17.61 -3.76 7.24
N ASP A 60 18.06 -4.93 7.73
CA ASP A 60 19.23 -5.06 8.61
C ASP A 60 20.52 -5.04 7.76
N PHE A 61 21.24 -3.91 7.80
CA PHE A 61 22.59 -3.72 7.25
C PHE A 61 23.68 -4.32 8.14
#